data_AF-A0A349CIN3-F1
#
_entry.id   AF-A0A349CIN3-F1
#
_cell.length_a   1.000
_cell.length_b   1.000
_cell.length_c   1.000
_cell.angle_alpha   90.00
_cell.angle_beta   90.00
_cell.angle_gamma   90.00
#
_symmetry.space_group_name_H-M   'P 1'
#
loop_
_entity.id
_entity.type
_entity.pdbx_description
1 polymer ?
#
loop_
_entity_poly.entity_id
_entity_poly.type
_entity_poly.pdbx_seq_one_letter_code
_entity_poly.pdbx_strand_id
1 'polypeptide(L)' 'MDYMEQALSMAKLALGEVSPNPAVGAVIVKDNEIIGKGYTQPPGSGHA' A
#
# COMPACT_ATOMS: atom_id res chain seq x y z
N MET A 1 -9.83 1.26 -13.50
CA MET A 1 -9.20 0.58 -12.35
C MET A 1 -9.80 1.18 -11.10
N ASP A 2 -10.40 0.34 -10.28
CA ASP A 2 -10.94 0.74 -8.98
C ASP A 2 -9.81 1.20 -8.05
N TYR A 3 -10.08 2.09 -7.08
CA TYR A 3 -9.09 2.54 -6.11
C TYR A 3 -8.58 1.37 -5.25
N MET A 4 -9.44 0.39 -4.97
CA MET A 4 -9.03 -0.81 -4.24
C MET A 4 -8.05 -1.67 -5.04
N GLU A 5 -8.24 -1.81 -6.36
CA GLU A 5 -7.26 -2.50 -7.22
C GLU A 5 -5.88 -1.82 -7.19
N GLN A 6 -5.86 -0.48 -7.13
CA GLN A 6 -4.61 0.26 -6.98
C GLN A 6 -3.97 0.05 -5.61
N ALA A 7 -4.74 0.05 -4.52
CA ALA A 7 -4.24 -0.25 -3.18
C ALA A 7 -3.67 -1.67 -3.10
N LEU A 8 -4.35 -2.67 -3.67
CA LEU A 8 -3.85 -4.04 -3.76
C LEU A 8 -2.58 -4.13 -4.62
N SER A 9 -2.45 -3.30 -5.66
CA SER A 9 -1.24 -3.25 -6.47
C SER A 9 -0.05 -2.70 -5.69
N MET A 10 -0.28 -1.70 -4.83
CA MET A 10 0.73 -1.23 -3.87
C MET A 10 1.10 -2.32 -2.86
N ALA A 11 0.11 -3.04 -2.31
CA ALA A 11 0.35 -4.12 -1.35
C ALA A 11 1.24 -5.23 -1.92
N LYS A 12 1.06 -5.57 -3.21
CA LYS A 12 1.88 -6.61 -3.87
C LYS A 12 3.38 -6.27 -3.89
N LEU A 13 3.75 -4.99 -3.84
CA LEU A 13 5.17 -4.57 -3.76
C LEU A 13 5.82 -4.92 -2.41
N ALA A 14 5.02 -5.13 -1.36
CA ALA A 14 5.50 -5.51 -0.04
C ALA A 14 5.72 -7.02 0.13
N LEU A 15 5.23 -7.85 -0.79
CA LEU A 15 5.27 -9.31 -0.65
C LEU A 15 6.72 -9.82 -0.57
N GLY A 16 6.99 -10.66 0.43
CA GLY A 16 8.31 -11.27 0.66
C GLY A 16 9.23 -10.47 1.57
N GLU A 17 9.02 -9.16 1.73
CA GLU A 17 9.95 -8.27 2.45
C GLU A 17 9.45 -7.84 3.84
N VAL A 18 8.14 -8.02 4.11
CA VAL A 18 7.50 -7.42 5.30
C VAL A 18 7.13 -8.41 6.41
N SER A 19 7.45 -9.70 6.24
CA SER A 19 7.23 -10.72 7.29
C SER A 19 7.92 -10.31 8.59
N PRO A 20 7.27 -10.40 9.77
CA PRO A 20 6.03 -11.13 10.07
C PRO A 20 4.74 -10.33 9.82
N ASN A 21 4.82 -9.09 9.37
CA ASN A 21 3.66 -8.24 9.12
C ASN A 21 2.98 -8.61 7.79
N PRO A 22 1.68 -8.32 7.63
CA PRO A 22 1.01 -8.49 6.36
C PRO A 22 1.44 -7.43 5.33
N ALA A 23 1.37 -7.81 4.06
CA ALA A 23 1.47 -6.89 2.94
C ALA A 23 0.19 -6.05 2.84
N VAL A 24 0.31 -4.74 3.07
CA VAL A 24 -0.80 -3.78 3.00
C VAL A 24 -0.41 -2.67 2.03
N GLY A 25 -1.40 -2.15 1.29
CA GLY A 25 -1.26 -1.01 0.42
C GLY A 25 -2.39 -0.03 0.66
N ALA A 26 -2.11 1.26 0.50
CA ALA A 26 -3.04 2.34 0.74
C ALA A 26 -2.98 3.36 -0.40
N VAL A 27 -4.13 3.98 -0.67
CA VAL A 27 -4.26 5.13 -1.57
C VAL A 27 -5.12 6.19 -0.88
N ILE A 28 -4.74 7.46 -1.04
CA ILE A 28 -5.51 8.60 -0.54
C ILE A 28 -6.10 9.32 -1.75
N VAL A 29 -7.43 9.44 -1.76
CA VAL A 29 -8.18 10.07 -2.85
C VAL A 29 -8.82 11.36 -2.37
N LYS A 30 -8.69 12.42 -3.16
CA LYS A 30 -9.39 13.68 -2.98
C LYS A 30 -9.81 14.21 -4.34
N ASP A 31 -11.04 14.68 -4.46
CA ASP A 31 -11.58 15.22 -5.72
C ASP A 31 -11.40 14.26 -6.92
N ASN A 32 -11.62 12.96 -6.67
CA ASN A 32 -11.41 11.85 -7.60
C ASN A 32 -9.96 11.64 -8.08
N GLU A 33 -8.99 12.37 -7.53
CA GLU A 33 -7.57 12.23 -7.83
C GLU A 33 -6.83 11.52 -6.68
N ILE A 34 -5.86 10.67 -7.02
CA ILE A 34 -5.00 10.04 -6.02
C ILE A 34 -3.88 11.01 -5.66
N ILE A 35 -3.90 11.50 -4.42
CA ILE A 35 -2.91 12.44 -3.88
C ILE A 35 -1.83 11.76 -3.03
N GLY A 36 -1.99 10.47 -2.75
CA GLY A 36 -1.03 9.69 -1.98
C GLY A 36 -1.16 8.19 -2.23
N LYS A 37 -0.03 7.48 -2.19
CA LYS A 37 0.05 6.02 -2.31
C LYS A 37 1.14 5.52 -1.36
N GLY A 38 0.92 4.35 -0.78
CA GLY A 38 1.90 3.73 0.11
C GLY A 38 1.68 2.23 0.28
N TYR A 39 2.69 1.56 0.80
CA TYR A 39 2.68 0.13 1.12
C TYR A 39 3.58 -0.14 2.32
N THR A 40 3.29 -1.23 3.04
CA THR A 40 4.06 -1.65 4.22
C THR A 40 5.55 -1.72 3.88
N GLN A 41 6.39 -1.07 4.67
CA GLN A 41 7.84 -1.14 4.57
C GLN A 41 8.38 -2.28 5.46
N PRO A 42 9.68 -2.65 5.36
CA PRO A 42 10.24 -3.74 6.17
C PRO A 42 9.99 -3.58 7.68
N PRO A 43 10.00 -4.68 8.46
CA PRO A 43 9.65 -4.65 9.88
C PRO A 43 10.39 -3.57 10.67
N GLY A 44 9.66 -2.81 11.48
CA GLY A 44 10.18 -1.67 12.23
C GLY A 44 10.19 -0.33 11.48
N SER A 45 9.81 -0.34 10.20
CA SER A 45 9.65 0.87 9.37
C SER A 45 8.20 1.36 9.34
N GLY A 46 7.91 2.32 8.46
CA GLY A 46 6.56 2.87 8.28
C GLY A 46 5.54 1.85 7.78
N HIS A 47 4.29 2.04 8.21
CA HIS A 47 3.14 1.37 7.61
C HIS A 47 2.85 1.93 6.20
N ALA A 48 1.85 1.35 5.52
CA ALA A 48 1.37 1.82 4.23
C ALA A 48 0.82 3.26 4.27
#